data_AF-A0A2V8Q2I4-F1
#
_entry.id   AF-A0A2V8Q2I4-F1
#
_cell.length_a   1.000
_cell.length_b   1.000
_cell.length_c   1.000
_cell.angle_alpha   90.00
_cell.angle_beta   90.00
_cell.angle_gamma   90.00
#
_symmetry.space_group_name_H-M   'P 1'
#
loop_
_entity.id
_entity.type
_entity.pdbx_description
1 polymer ?
#
loop_
_entity_poly.entity_id
_entity_poly.type
_entity_poly.pdbx_seq_one_letter_code
_entity_poly.pdbx_strand_id
1 'polypeptide(L)'
;MRKPAFLAYQFLNRLGSVELKSEDKDSWATKSDRGVQVLLWNFTPAITSESNQRFYARDIPAKDAGSLSVSITGLPPGNYKREVYRIGYQFNDVYGDYLKLGSPVNLNRTQVSTLAAKNDGHAVSTERVRIGKGPFVYNTQIRENDVFLVTLERVNVR
;
A
#
# COMPACT_ATOMS: atom_id res chain seq x y z
N MET A 1 1.68 -17.12 -6.22
CA MET A 1 1.93 -16.07 -5.21
C MET A 1 1.83 -14.71 -5.89
N ARG A 2 1.30 -13.69 -5.23
CA ARG A 2 1.06 -12.38 -5.85
C ARG A 2 2.34 -11.56 -5.80
N LYS A 3 2.75 -10.99 -6.95
CA LYS A 3 3.86 -10.03 -7.01
C LYS A 3 3.37 -8.63 -6.62
N PRO A 4 4.25 -7.72 -6.16
CA PRO A 4 3.92 -6.32 -5.90
C PRO A 4 3.06 -5.66 -6.99
N ALA A 5 3.41 -5.86 -8.27
CA ALA A 5 2.67 -5.29 -9.39
C ALA A 5 1.20 -5.77 -9.47
N PHE A 6 0.94 -7.05 -9.15
CA PHE A 6 -0.44 -7.57 -9.11
C PHE A 6 -1.26 -6.85 -8.04
N LEU A 7 -0.68 -6.61 -6.88
CA LEU A 7 -1.35 -5.93 -5.76
C LEU A 7 -1.57 -4.45 -6.07
N ALA A 8 -0.68 -3.80 -6.83
CA ALA A 8 -0.91 -2.43 -7.29
C ALA A 8 -2.18 -2.34 -8.16
N TYR A 9 -2.37 -3.28 -9.10
CA TYR A 9 -3.63 -3.38 -9.87
C TYR A 9 -4.82 -3.73 -8.98
N GLN A 10 -4.64 -4.57 -7.97
CA GLN A 10 -5.70 -4.84 -6.99
C GLN A 10 -6.10 -3.57 -6.23
N PHE A 11 -5.16 -2.71 -5.84
CA PHE A 11 -5.45 -1.44 -5.15
C PHE A 11 -6.15 -0.45 -6.08
N LEU A 12 -5.71 -0.36 -7.34
CA LEU A 12 -6.38 0.41 -8.39
C LEU A 12 -7.85 -0.01 -8.55
N ASN A 13 -8.13 -1.32 -8.61
CA ASN A 13 -9.49 -1.86 -8.73
C ASN A 13 -10.38 -1.59 -7.51
N ARG A 14 -9.82 -1.10 -6.40
CA ARG A 14 -10.57 -0.74 -5.20
C ARG A 14 -10.97 0.73 -5.15
N LEU A 15 -10.45 1.55 -6.07
CA LEU A 15 -10.84 2.95 -6.16
C LEU A 15 -12.33 3.10 -6.48
N GLY A 16 -12.92 4.15 -5.93
CA GLY A 16 -14.30 4.53 -6.15
C GLY A 16 -14.53 5.17 -7.51
N SER A 17 -15.80 5.30 -7.89
CA SER A 17 -16.21 5.83 -9.19
C SER A 17 -16.13 7.36 -9.31
N VAL A 18 -16.00 8.08 -8.19
CA VAL A 18 -15.94 9.54 -8.18
C VAL A 18 -14.57 9.99 -7.71
N GLU A 19 -13.82 10.65 -8.58
CA GLU A 19 -12.53 11.25 -8.25
C GLU A 19 -12.71 12.47 -7.32
N LEU A 20 -11.81 12.59 -6.35
CA LEU A 20 -11.71 13.71 -5.43
C LEU A 20 -10.53 14.59 -5.84
N LYS A 21 -10.67 15.91 -5.65
CA LYS A 21 -9.57 16.84 -5.90
C LYS A 21 -8.39 16.52 -4.98
N SER A 22 -7.22 16.30 -5.56
CA SER A 22 -5.93 16.22 -4.88
C SER A 22 -4.94 17.17 -5.56
N GLU A 23 -4.04 17.76 -4.79
CA GLU A 23 -2.92 18.56 -5.31
C GLU A 23 -1.64 17.73 -5.44
N ASP A 24 -1.65 16.50 -4.91
CA ASP A 24 -0.53 15.57 -5.00
C ASP A 24 -0.58 14.77 -6.31
N LYS A 25 0.49 14.90 -7.10
CA LYS A 25 0.63 14.28 -8.43
C LYS A 25 0.83 12.76 -8.39
N ASP A 26 1.25 12.23 -7.25
CA ASP A 26 1.57 10.82 -7.04
C ASP A 26 0.47 10.14 -6.20
N SER A 27 -0.78 10.59 -6.40
CA SER A 27 -1.96 10.10 -5.70
C SER A 27 -3.21 10.07 -6.57
N TRP A 28 -4.11 9.16 -6.23
CA TRP A 28 -5.51 9.15 -6.64
C TRP A 28 -6.41 9.02 -5.42
N ALA A 29 -7.25 10.03 -5.22
CA ALA A 29 -8.26 10.03 -4.18
C ALA A 29 -9.64 9.88 -4.82
N THR A 30 -10.45 8.96 -4.32
CA THR A 30 -11.77 8.66 -4.85
C THR A 30 -12.78 8.44 -3.72
N LYS A 31 -14.06 8.56 -4.05
CA LYS A 31 -15.17 8.16 -3.19
C LYS A 31 -16.12 7.23 -3.92
N SER A 32 -16.78 6.40 -3.15
CA SER A 32 -17.89 5.53 -3.55
C SER A 32 -18.89 5.39 -2.38
N ASP A 33 -19.90 4.56 -2.58
CA ASP A 33 -20.79 4.07 -1.52
C ASP A 33 -20.04 3.39 -0.36
N ARG A 34 -18.89 2.78 -0.65
CA ARG A 34 -17.97 2.15 0.32
C ARG A 34 -17.12 3.16 1.11
N GLY A 35 -17.28 4.45 0.87
CA GLY A 35 -16.53 5.52 1.54
C GLY A 35 -15.41 6.10 0.68
N VAL A 36 -14.31 6.53 1.32
CA VAL A 36 -13.18 7.20 0.64
C VAL A 36 -11.99 6.24 0.48
N GLN A 37 -11.34 6.29 -0.67
CA GLN A 37 -10.13 5.52 -1.00
C GLN A 37 -9.05 6.46 -1.52
N VAL A 38 -7.88 6.44 -0.90
CA VAL A 38 -6.70 7.22 -1.31
C VAL A 38 -5.58 6.25 -1.63
N LEU A 39 -5.26 6.12 -2.92
CA LEU A 39 -4.08 5.42 -3.42
C LEU A 39 -2.98 6.45 -3.64
N LEU A 40 -1.78 6.18 -3.16
CA LEU A 40 -0.63 7.07 -3.33
C LEU A 40 0.65 6.25 -3.38
N TRP A 41 1.69 6.80 -3.98
CA TRP A 41 2.97 6.11 -4.13
C TRP A 41 4.15 7.07 -4.07
N ASN A 42 5.31 6.51 -3.79
CA ASN A 42 6.57 7.13 -4.12
C ASN A 42 7.15 6.40 -5.33
N PHE A 43 7.55 7.11 -6.38
CA PHE A 43 8.26 6.52 -7.51
C PHE A 43 9.70 7.02 -7.52
N THR A 44 10.63 6.14 -7.15
CA THR A 44 12.07 6.44 -7.17
C THR A 44 12.78 5.39 -8.02
N PRO A 45 13.01 5.67 -9.32
CA PRO A 45 13.64 4.71 -10.21
C PRO A 45 15.09 4.48 -9.81
N ALA A 46 15.55 3.23 -9.93
CA ALA A 46 16.94 2.90 -9.73
C ALA A 46 17.82 3.55 -10.82
N ILE A 47 18.85 4.28 -10.40
CA ILE A 47 19.85 4.88 -11.29
C ILE A 47 21.11 4.02 -11.19
N THR A 48 21.38 3.21 -12.21
CA THR A 48 22.54 2.31 -12.26
C THR A 48 22.96 2.00 -13.69
N SER A 49 24.24 1.67 -13.89
CA SER A 49 24.78 1.14 -15.14
C SER A 49 24.79 -0.40 -15.17
N GLU A 50 24.41 -1.07 -14.07
CA GLU A 50 24.29 -2.52 -14.03
C GLU A 50 23.09 -3.03 -14.83
N SER A 51 23.20 -4.19 -15.47
CA SER A 51 22.06 -4.86 -16.08
C SER A 51 20.99 -5.21 -15.05
N ASN A 52 19.70 -5.14 -15.42
CA ASN A 52 18.57 -5.48 -14.54
C ASN A 52 18.72 -6.85 -13.87
N GLN A 53 19.22 -7.88 -14.58
CA GLN A 53 19.39 -9.23 -14.04
C GLN A 53 20.39 -9.27 -12.88
N ARG A 54 21.44 -8.45 -12.92
CA ARG A 54 22.42 -8.35 -11.83
C ARG A 54 21.89 -7.49 -10.69
N PHE A 55 21.31 -6.33 -11.04
CA PHE A 55 20.86 -5.36 -10.06
C PHE A 55 19.72 -5.90 -9.19
N TYR A 56 18.68 -6.49 -9.81
CA TYR A 56 17.51 -6.98 -9.09
C TYR A 56 17.69 -8.38 -8.49
N ALA A 57 18.79 -9.11 -8.78
CA ALA A 57 19.04 -10.43 -8.18
C ALA A 57 19.59 -10.37 -6.74
N ARG A 58 19.70 -9.17 -6.15
CA ARG A 58 20.14 -8.95 -4.76
C ARG A 58 19.09 -8.15 -3.99
N ASP A 59 19.20 -8.21 -2.66
CA ASP A 59 18.37 -7.38 -1.79
C ASP A 59 18.69 -5.89 -2.02
N ILE A 60 17.66 -5.08 -2.23
CA ILE A 60 17.76 -3.62 -2.43
C ILE A 60 16.92 -2.95 -1.35
N PRO A 61 17.51 -2.59 -0.19
CA PRO A 61 16.79 -1.88 0.85
C PRO A 61 16.28 -0.52 0.36
N ALA A 62 14.99 -0.26 0.59
CA ALA A 62 14.41 1.05 0.28
C ALA A 62 14.92 2.11 1.27
N LYS A 63 15.32 3.26 0.76
CA LYS A 63 15.70 4.40 1.60
C LYS A 63 14.47 5.15 2.09
N ASP A 64 14.65 5.92 3.14
CA ASP A 64 13.63 6.86 3.60
C ASP A 64 13.31 7.88 2.48
N ALA A 65 12.03 8.10 2.24
CA ALA A 65 11.52 9.07 1.27
C ALA A 65 10.72 10.21 1.95
N GLY A 66 10.82 10.29 3.28
CA GLY A 66 10.21 11.33 4.10
C GLY A 66 8.86 10.92 4.69
N SER A 67 8.10 11.94 5.08
CA SER A 67 6.82 11.75 5.77
C SER A 67 5.64 11.87 4.81
N LEU A 68 4.66 10.99 5.01
CA LEU A 68 3.39 10.98 4.31
C LEU A 68 2.29 11.49 5.25
N SER A 69 1.48 12.43 4.78
CA SER A 69 0.27 12.89 5.45
C SER A 69 -0.92 12.84 4.50
N VAL A 70 -1.97 12.12 4.89
CA VAL A 70 -3.25 12.09 4.19
C VAL A 70 -4.26 12.88 5.01
N SER A 71 -4.71 14.02 4.49
CA SER A 71 -5.72 14.87 5.10
C SER A 71 -6.99 14.87 4.26
N ILE A 72 -8.13 14.47 4.84
CA ILE A 72 -9.41 14.39 4.14
C ILE A 72 -10.44 15.27 4.86
N THR A 73 -10.86 16.33 4.17
CA THR A 73 -11.88 17.27 4.66
C THR A 73 -13.29 16.91 4.17
N GLY A 74 -14.31 17.41 4.85
CA GLY A 74 -15.71 17.28 4.40
C GLY A 74 -16.33 15.90 4.66
N LEU A 75 -15.66 15.04 5.43
CA LEU A 75 -16.23 13.77 5.88
C LEU A 75 -17.36 14.03 6.89
N PRO A 76 -18.54 13.40 6.74
CA PRO A 76 -19.59 13.49 7.74
C PRO A 76 -19.11 12.98 9.11
N PRO A 77 -19.43 13.67 10.21
CA PRO A 77 -19.08 13.19 11.54
C PRO A 77 -19.62 11.77 11.80
N GLY A 78 -18.82 10.95 12.46
CA GLY A 78 -19.19 9.57 12.78
C GLY A 78 -18.00 8.65 13.01
N ASN A 79 -18.30 7.37 13.17
CA ASN A 79 -17.29 6.32 13.30
C ASN A 79 -16.98 5.73 11.93
N TYR A 80 -15.70 5.50 11.65
CA TYR A 80 -15.21 4.92 10.42
C TYR A 80 -14.25 3.78 10.74
N LYS A 81 -14.19 2.80 9.84
CA LYS A 81 -13.13 1.80 9.77
C LYS A 81 -12.08 2.35 8.81
N ARG A 82 -10.87 2.59 9.32
CA ARG A 82 -9.69 2.90 8.53
C ARG A 82 -8.94 1.62 8.25
N GLU A 83 -8.68 1.33 6.98
CA GLU A 83 -7.76 0.25 6.59
C GLU A 83 -6.63 0.83 5.75
N VAL A 84 -5.40 0.46 6.11
CA VAL A 84 -4.18 0.85 5.40
C VAL A 84 -3.57 -0.40 4.80
N TYR A 85 -3.29 -0.36 3.50
CA TYR A 85 -2.61 -1.40 2.76
C TYR A 85 -1.30 -0.83 2.22
N ARG A 86 -0.26 -1.65 2.16
CA ARG A 86 1.07 -1.22 1.74
C ARG A 86 1.73 -2.26 0.84
N ILE A 87 2.33 -1.81 -0.24
CA ILE A 87 3.28 -2.56 -1.06
C ILE A 87 4.61 -1.80 -0.99
N GLY A 88 5.73 -2.50 -0.90
CA GLY A 88 7.06 -1.88 -0.88
C GLY A 88 8.07 -2.81 -0.24
N TYR A 89 9.29 -2.34 -0.02
CA TYR A 89 10.36 -3.17 0.55
C TYR A 89 9.89 -3.84 1.86
N GLN A 90 9.86 -5.18 1.88
CA GLN A 90 9.37 -6.02 2.99
C GLN A 90 7.86 -5.97 3.32
N PHE A 91 7.04 -5.28 2.52
CA PHE A 91 5.58 -5.30 2.63
C PHE A 91 4.97 -5.78 1.32
N ASN A 92 4.33 -6.95 1.34
CA ASN A 92 3.81 -7.56 0.13
C ASN A 92 4.87 -7.71 -0.99
N ASP A 93 6.12 -7.91 -0.56
CA ASP A 93 7.32 -8.10 -1.37
C ASP A 93 7.73 -9.58 -1.40
N VAL A 94 6.97 -10.36 -2.18
CA VAL A 94 7.22 -11.80 -2.30
C VAL A 94 8.60 -12.12 -2.88
N TYR A 95 9.16 -11.22 -3.68
CA TYR A 95 10.44 -11.44 -4.33
C TYR A 95 11.59 -11.20 -3.35
N GLY A 96 11.57 -10.12 -2.57
CA GLY A 96 12.50 -9.92 -1.47
C GLY A 96 12.45 -11.05 -0.44
N ASP A 97 11.25 -11.56 -0.13
CA ASP A 97 11.12 -12.74 0.73
C ASP A 97 11.69 -14.02 0.12
N TYR A 98 11.55 -14.21 -1.18
CA TYR A 98 12.17 -15.31 -1.92
C TYR A 98 13.71 -15.20 -1.92
N LEU A 99 14.26 -14.00 -2.10
CA LEU A 99 15.71 -13.75 -2.03
C LEU A 99 16.26 -14.15 -0.64
N LYS A 100 15.53 -13.84 0.45
CA LYS A 100 15.90 -14.24 1.82
C LYS A 100 15.92 -15.75 2.05
N LEU A 101 15.23 -16.53 1.22
CA LEU A 101 15.31 -18.00 1.22
C LEU A 101 16.54 -18.53 0.47
N GLY A 102 17.42 -17.66 -0.04
CA GLY A 102 18.58 -18.06 -0.85
C GLY A 102 18.24 -18.33 -2.31
N SER A 103 17.09 -17.83 -2.80
CA SER A 103 16.64 -18.00 -4.18
C SER A 103 16.64 -19.46 -4.68
N PRO A 104 15.99 -20.39 -3.96
CA PRO A 104 16.03 -21.80 -4.35
C PRO A 104 15.32 -22.02 -5.70
N VAL A 105 15.84 -22.96 -6.50
CA VAL A 105 15.24 -23.33 -7.80
C VAL A 105 13.83 -23.91 -7.62
N ASN A 106 13.60 -24.65 -6.54
CA ASN A 106 12.31 -25.23 -6.19
C ASN A 106 11.89 -24.80 -4.78
N LEU A 107 10.62 -24.41 -4.64
CA LEU A 107 10.01 -24.15 -3.34
C LEU A 107 9.23 -25.38 -2.89
N ASN A 108 9.40 -25.78 -1.63
CA ASN A 108 8.55 -26.79 -1.01
C ASN A 108 7.18 -26.19 -0.62
N ARG A 109 6.22 -27.05 -0.28
CA ARG A 109 4.84 -26.63 0.04
C ARG A 109 4.79 -25.61 1.19
N THR A 110 5.60 -25.80 2.23
CA THR A 110 5.67 -24.90 3.38
C THR A 110 6.19 -23.52 2.97
N GLN A 111 7.25 -23.46 2.17
CA GLN A 111 7.78 -22.19 1.65
C GLN A 111 6.75 -21.46 0.78
N VAL A 112 6.03 -22.18 -0.08
CA VAL A 112 4.95 -21.61 -0.90
C VAL A 112 3.84 -21.03 -0.01
N SER A 113 3.39 -21.78 1.01
CA SER A 113 2.34 -21.29 1.92
C SER A 113 2.79 -20.09 2.72
N THR A 114 4.03 -20.09 3.22
CA THR A 114 4.59 -18.97 4.00
C THR A 114 4.71 -17.71 3.15
N LEU A 115 5.28 -17.83 1.94
CA LEU A 115 5.39 -16.70 1.02
C LEU A 115 4.02 -16.17 0.60
N ALA A 116 3.04 -17.05 0.34
CA ALA A 116 1.69 -16.65 -0.02
C ALA A 116 0.97 -15.91 1.12
N ALA A 117 1.04 -16.43 2.35
CA ALA A 117 0.40 -15.82 3.52
C ALA A 117 1.03 -14.48 3.90
N LYS A 118 2.36 -14.34 3.75
CA LYS A 118 3.04 -13.07 4.05
C LYS A 118 2.75 -11.97 3.00
N ASN A 119 2.35 -12.35 1.79
CA ASN A 119 2.20 -11.47 0.62
C ASN A 119 0.78 -11.56 0.02
N ASP A 120 -0.22 -11.64 0.88
CA ASP A 120 -1.62 -11.83 0.50
C ASP A 120 -2.35 -10.53 0.14
N GLY A 121 -1.75 -9.37 0.41
CA GLY A 121 -2.36 -8.06 0.18
C GLY A 121 -3.33 -7.60 1.27
N HIS A 122 -3.33 -8.21 2.46
CA HIS A 122 -4.14 -7.75 3.58
C HIS A 122 -3.69 -6.39 4.12
N ALA A 123 -4.58 -5.76 4.89
CA ALA A 123 -4.31 -4.48 5.52
C ALA A 123 -3.15 -4.63 6.52
N VAL A 124 -2.20 -3.70 6.48
CA VAL A 124 -1.14 -3.59 7.48
C VAL A 124 -1.64 -2.94 8.77
N SER A 125 -2.79 -2.27 8.72
CA SER A 125 -3.48 -1.70 9.87
C SER A 125 -4.98 -1.58 9.58
N THR A 126 -5.80 -2.01 10.53
CA THR A 126 -7.26 -1.80 10.55
C THR A 126 -7.65 -1.19 11.89
N GLU A 127 -8.24 0.00 11.88
CA GLU A 127 -8.57 0.76 13.09
C GLU A 127 -9.96 1.37 12.99
N ARG A 128 -10.64 1.51 14.13
CA ARG A 128 -11.86 2.32 14.22
C ARG A 128 -11.49 3.73 14.60
N VAL A 129 -11.82 4.70 13.74
CA VAL A 129 -11.53 6.12 13.95
C VAL A 129 -12.82 6.92 14.07
N ARG A 130 -12.84 7.92 14.95
CA ARG A 130 -13.97 8.85 15.09
C ARG A 130 -13.63 10.16 14.38
N ILE A 131 -14.48 10.55 13.45
CA ILE A 131 -14.35 11.80 12.68
C ILE A 131 -15.34 12.82 13.24
N GLY A 132 -14.81 14.00 13.57
CA GLY A 132 -15.57 15.15 14.05
C GLY A 132 -15.89 16.16 12.94
N LYS A 133 -15.89 17.46 13.27
CA LYS A 133 -16.06 18.54 12.28
C LYS A 133 -14.78 18.86 11.49
N GLY A 134 -13.62 18.42 11.98
CA GLY A 134 -12.33 18.66 11.36
C GLY A 134 -11.93 17.61 10.32
N PRO A 135 -10.79 17.80 9.65
CA PRO A 135 -10.26 16.81 8.73
C PRO A 135 -9.93 15.51 9.46
N PHE A 136 -10.07 14.40 8.73
CA PHE A 136 -9.32 13.19 9.08
C PHE A 136 -7.86 13.38 8.70
N VAL A 137 -6.94 12.94 9.56
CA VAL A 137 -5.49 12.98 9.29
C VAL A 137 -4.89 11.60 9.57
N TYR A 138 -4.13 11.09 8.60
CA TYR A 138 -3.29 9.91 8.75
C TYR A 138 -1.85 10.26 8.41
N ASN A 139 -0.93 9.97 9.32
CA ASN A 139 0.49 10.25 9.17
C ASN A 139 1.30 8.96 9.24
N THR A 140 2.30 8.82 8.39
CA THR A 140 3.28 7.73 8.45
C THR A 140 4.58 8.14 7.76
N GLN A 141 5.60 7.29 7.80
CA GLN A 141 6.79 7.45 6.96
C GLN A 141 6.60 6.67 5.66
N ILE A 142 7.11 7.23 4.57
CA ILE A 142 7.14 6.60 3.25
C ILE A 142 8.59 6.36 2.85
N ARG A 143 8.87 5.21 2.23
CA ARG A 143 10.17 4.86 1.67
C ARG A 143 10.11 4.84 0.15
N GLU A 144 11.27 4.78 -0.47
CA GLU A 144 11.39 4.62 -1.92
C GLU A 144 10.52 3.46 -2.41
N ASN A 145 9.69 3.73 -3.43
CA ASN A 145 8.86 2.71 -4.09
C ASN A 145 7.77 2.07 -3.23
N ASP A 146 7.44 2.66 -2.07
CA ASP A 146 6.23 2.29 -1.34
C ASP A 146 4.97 2.75 -2.10
N VAL A 147 3.92 1.93 -2.05
CA VAL A 147 2.56 2.23 -2.51
C VAL A 147 1.61 1.99 -1.33
N PHE A 148 0.78 2.99 -1.03
CA PHE A 148 -0.23 2.91 0.02
C PHE A 148 -1.63 2.99 -0.58
N LEU A 149 -2.54 2.18 -0.04
CA LEU A 149 -3.98 2.41 -0.18
C LEU A 149 -4.56 2.65 1.21
N VAL A 150 -5.10 3.84 1.45
CA VAL A 150 -5.81 4.21 2.68
C VAL A 150 -7.29 4.24 2.37
N THR A 151 -8.09 3.53 3.15
CA THR A 151 -9.54 3.49 2.99
C THR A 151 -10.23 3.94 4.27
N LEU A 152 -11.36 4.65 4.11
CA LEU A 152 -12.25 5.05 5.20
C LEU A 152 -13.67 4.66 4.84
N GLU A 153 -14.21 3.70 5.59
CA GLU A 153 -15.57 3.20 5.41
C GLU A 153 -16.40 3.56 6.65
N ARG A 154 -17.57 4.15 6.48
CA ARG A 154 -18.43 4.54 7.61
C ARG A 154 -18.94 3.28 8.31
N VAL A 155 -18.78 3.20 9.63
CA VAL A 155 -19.34 2.10 10.41
C VAL A 155 -20.77 2.45 10.76
N ASN A 156 -21.72 1.81 10.08
CA ASN A 156 -23.12 1.93 10.45
C ASN A 156 -23.34 1.23 11.79
N VAL A 157 -23.87 1.96 12.76
CA VAL A 157 -24.46 1.36 13.95
C VAL A 157 -25.80 0.80 13.48
N ARG A 158 -25.94 -0.53 13.53
CA ARG A 158 -27.26 -1.15 13.45
C ARG A 158 -28.01 -0.91 14.75
#